data_AF-A0A6A6Q4E8-F1
#
_entry.id   AF-A0A6A6Q4E8-F1
#
_cell.length_a   1.000
_cell.length_b   1.000
_cell.length_c   1.000
_cell.angle_alpha   90.00
_cell.angle_beta   90.00
_cell.angle_gamma   90.00
#
_symmetry.space_group_name_H-M   'P 1'
#
loop_
_entity.id
_entity.type
_entity.pdbx_description
1 polymer ?
#
loop_
_entity_poly.entity_id
_entity_poly.type
_entity_poly.pdbx_seq_one_letter_code
_entity_poly.pdbx_strand_id
1 'polypeptide(L)'
;MAQLNDQRADANACMIERMFFIHEGVLDREGTFFYSALRKCWQEGKRRLIELPKDDPESFRLYAQWLYTHEIYVNKPDGDKNYAILIDLYLLGDKILDREFQDCITDALHAATRDAVVDPEQGVVRTYPDFEETIDTLYRNTPKGDPMRRLMVNLYVQNGDKTWLEAEADVNHEFLADVAIALYKR
;
A
#
# COMPACT_ATOMS: atom_id res chain seq x y z
N MET A 1 29.99 -44.43 2.44
CA MET A 1 29.10 -44.84 1.33
C MET A 1 27.72 -45.08 1.94
N ALA A 2 26.70 -44.23 1.86
CA ALA A 2 26.51 -42.92 1.25
C ALA A 2 25.41 -42.21 2.07
N GLN A 3 25.56 -40.90 2.27
CA GLN A 3 24.49 -40.00 2.70
C GLN A 3 23.54 -39.77 1.52
N LEU A 4 22.23 -39.80 1.78
CA LEU A 4 21.13 -39.20 1.00
C LEU A 4 20.12 -38.80 2.09
N ASN A 5 20.12 -37.57 2.63
CA ASN A 5 19.72 -36.29 2.05
C ASN A 5 18.44 -36.40 1.19
N ASP A 6 17.29 -36.26 1.85
CA ASP A 6 16.06 -35.78 1.21
C ASP A 6 15.49 -34.64 2.07
N GLN A 7 16.05 -33.47 1.83
CA GLN A 7 15.49 -32.18 2.22
C GLN A 7 14.35 -31.86 1.25
N ARG A 8 13.11 -32.23 1.61
CA ARG A 8 11.88 -31.69 0.99
C ARG A 8 10.78 -31.56 2.04
N ALA A 9 11.06 -30.74 3.05
CA ALA A 9 10.04 -30.05 3.82
C ALA A 9 10.09 -28.58 3.37
N ASP A 10 9.60 -28.35 2.16
CA ASP A 10 9.49 -27.02 1.58
C ASP A 10 8.50 -26.20 2.42
N ALA A 11 9.06 -25.17 3.07
CA ALA A 11 8.44 -23.86 3.31
C ALA A 11 6.92 -23.83 3.55
N ASN A 12 6.48 -24.20 4.76
CA ASN A 12 5.25 -23.61 5.32
C ASN A 12 5.52 -22.12 5.56
N ALA A 13 5.26 -21.30 4.55
CA ALA A 13 4.94 -19.90 4.77
C ALA A 13 3.77 -19.88 5.76
N CYS A 14 3.99 -19.33 6.95
CA CYS A 14 2.96 -19.14 7.96
C CYS A 14 1.90 -18.21 7.36
N MET A 15 0.84 -18.76 6.76
CA MET A 15 -0.31 -17.95 6.36
C MET A 15 -0.95 -17.47 7.65
N ILE A 16 -0.71 -16.20 8.01
CA ILE A 16 -1.36 -15.56 9.14
C ILE A 16 -2.81 -15.30 8.72
N GLU A 17 -3.69 -16.27 8.94
CA GLU A 17 -5.11 -16.09 8.76
C GLU A 17 -5.67 -15.27 9.93
N ARG A 18 -6.30 -14.12 9.64
CA ARG A 18 -7.08 -13.36 10.63
C ARG A 18 -8.52 -13.22 10.18
N MET A 19 -9.43 -13.45 11.12
CA MET A 19 -10.85 -13.22 10.92
C MET A 19 -11.23 -11.84 11.44
N PHE A 20 -11.96 -11.10 10.62
CA PHE A 20 -12.50 -9.79 10.98
C PHE A 20 -14.02 -9.86 10.95
N PHE A 21 -14.67 -9.41 12.01
CA PHE A 21 -16.12 -9.31 12.10
C PHE A 21 -16.53 -7.86 11.93
N ILE A 22 -17.17 -7.53 10.82
CA ILE A 22 -17.63 -6.18 10.48
C ILE A 22 -19.16 -6.17 10.43
N HIS A 23 -19.79 -5.12 10.95
CA HIS A 23 -21.23 -4.97 10.92
C HIS A 23 -21.72 -4.74 9.48
N GLU A 24 -22.74 -5.49 9.06
CA GLU A 24 -23.29 -5.40 7.71
C GLU A 24 -23.72 -3.97 7.37
N GLY A 25 -24.33 -3.23 8.30
CA GLY A 25 -24.74 -1.83 8.08
C GLY A 25 -23.60 -0.85 7.78
N VAL A 26 -22.35 -1.20 8.08
CA VAL A 26 -21.16 -0.41 7.73
C VAL A 26 -20.72 -0.70 6.29
N LEU A 27 -20.92 -1.95 5.84
CA LEU A 27 -20.62 -2.42 4.48
C LEU A 27 -21.78 -2.19 3.50
N ASP A 28 -22.99 -1.95 4.01
CA ASP A 28 -24.24 -1.79 3.25
C ASP A 28 -24.38 -0.37 2.67
N ARG A 29 -23.32 0.09 2.01
CA ARG A 29 -23.38 1.26 1.12
C ARG A 29 -23.62 0.76 -0.30
N GLU A 30 -24.77 1.12 -0.87
CA GLU A 30 -25.13 0.75 -2.24
C GLU A 30 -24.01 1.11 -3.22
N GLY A 31 -23.66 0.16 -4.10
CA GLY A 31 -22.62 0.36 -5.12
C GLY A 31 -21.19 0.03 -4.69
N THR A 32 -20.96 -0.35 -3.42
CA THR A 32 -19.64 -0.80 -2.96
C THR A 32 -19.35 -2.27 -3.34
N PHE A 33 -18.07 -2.64 -3.31
CA PHE A 33 -17.63 -4.03 -3.49
C PHE A 33 -18.30 -4.98 -2.50
N PHE A 34 -18.32 -4.62 -1.21
CA PHE A 34 -18.88 -5.47 -0.17
C PHE A 34 -20.41 -5.61 -0.29
N TYR A 35 -21.12 -4.52 -0.64
CA TYR A 35 -22.54 -4.60 -0.97
C TYR A 35 -22.80 -5.61 -2.09
N SER A 36 -21.99 -5.57 -3.16
CA SER A 36 -22.13 -6.46 -4.32
C SER A 36 -21.75 -7.90 -4.01
N ALA A 37 -20.67 -8.11 -3.26
CA ALA A 37 -20.14 -9.43 -2.86
C ALA A 37 -21.07 -10.13 -1.85
N LEU A 38 -21.73 -9.38 -0.97
CA LEU A 38 -22.64 -9.91 0.05
C LEU A 38 -24.07 -10.16 -0.46
N ARG A 39 -24.36 -9.90 -1.75
CA ARG A 39 -25.67 -10.25 -2.32
C ARG A 39 -25.86 -11.76 -2.29
N LYS A 40 -27.06 -12.20 -1.87
CA LYS A 40 -27.44 -13.62 -1.72
C LYS A 40 -27.32 -14.46 -3.01
N CYS A 41 -27.18 -13.83 -4.17
CA CYS A 41 -26.91 -14.51 -5.43
C CYS A 41 -25.49 -15.11 -5.50
N TRP A 42 -24.54 -14.59 -4.74
CA TRP A 42 -23.15 -15.06 -4.67
C TRP A 42 -22.93 -16.07 -3.54
N GLN A 43 -21.91 -16.93 -3.64
CA GLN A 43 -21.62 -17.92 -2.61
C GLN A 43 -21.14 -17.24 -1.32
N GLU A 44 -20.41 -16.15 -1.46
CA GLU A 44 -19.91 -15.25 -0.43
C GLU A 44 -21.08 -14.65 0.37
N GLY A 45 -22.10 -14.14 -0.33
CA GLY A 45 -23.33 -13.65 0.29
C GLY A 45 -24.15 -14.75 1.00
N LYS A 46 -24.11 -15.99 0.51
CA LYS A 46 -24.76 -17.14 1.19
C LYS A 46 -23.98 -17.59 2.43
N ARG A 47 -22.66 -17.63 2.36
CA ARG A 47 -21.77 -18.01 3.47
C ARG A 47 -21.54 -16.86 4.46
N ARG A 48 -21.89 -15.62 4.07
CA ARG A 48 -21.54 -14.38 4.78
C ARG A 48 -20.04 -14.31 5.10
N LEU A 49 -19.21 -14.76 4.16
CA LEU A 49 -17.76 -14.85 4.30
C LEU A 49 -17.10 -14.39 2.99
N ILE A 50 -16.11 -13.51 3.11
CA ILE A 50 -15.26 -13.05 2.01
C ILE A 50 -13.82 -13.43 2.38
N GLU A 51 -13.17 -14.18 1.50
CA GLU A 51 -11.80 -14.65 1.69
C GLU A 51 -10.85 -13.72 0.90
N LEU A 52 -9.85 -13.17 1.58
CA LEU A 52 -8.85 -12.23 1.03
C LEU A 52 -7.43 -12.82 1.18
N PRO A 53 -7.08 -13.87 0.42
CA PRO A 53 -5.88 -14.67 0.69
C PRO A 53 -4.55 -14.03 0.30
N LYS A 54 -4.57 -12.92 -0.47
CA LYS A 54 -3.36 -12.24 -0.97
C LYS A 54 -3.08 -10.91 -0.27
N ASP A 55 -3.95 -10.52 0.65
CA ASP A 55 -3.88 -9.21 1.29
C ASP A 55 -3.31 -9.37 2.70
N ASP A 56 -2.49 -8.42 3.11
CA ASP A 56 -1.91 -8.42 4.44
C ASP A 56 -3.01 -8.15 5.50
N PRO A 57 -3.07 -8.96 6.59
CA PRO A 57 -4.05 -8.76 7.64
C PRO A 57 -3.99 -7.39 8.34
N GLU A 58 -2.82 -6.75 8.44
CA GLU A 58 -2.73 -5.40 9.03
C GLU A 58 -3.35 -4.35 8.09
N SER A 59 -3.13 -4.48 6.78
CA SER A 59 -3.77 -3.63 5.78
C SER A 59 -5.30 -3.69 5.89
N PHE A 60 -5.85 -4.90 5.99
CA PHE A 60 -7.30 -5.05 6.18
C PHE A 60 -7.78 -4.52 7.54
N ARG A 61 -6.98 -4.68 8.61
CA ARG A 61 -7.32 -4.12 9.93
C ARG A 61 -7.46 -2.60 9.88
N LEU A 62 -6.55 -1.92 9.18
CA LEU A 62 -6.59 -0.46 9.02
C LEU A 62 -7.76 -0.02 8.14
N TYR A 63 -8.07 -0.76 7.07
CA TYR A 63 -9.27 -0.53 6.29
C TYR A 63 -10.56 -0.71 7.11
N ALA A 64 -10.63 -1.77 7.93
CA ALA A 64 -11.75 -2.00 8.84
C ALA A 64 -11.88 -0.86 9.85
N GLN A 65 -10.77 -0.30 10.34
CA GLN A 65 -10.81 0.89 11.18
C GLN A 65 -11.41 2.08 10.42
N TRP A 66 -10.92 2.36 9.20
CA TRP A 66 -11.44 3.44 8.35
C TRP A 66 -12.94 3.30 8.08
N LEU A 67 -13.46 2.09 7.89
CA LEU A 67 -14.88 1.85 7.70
C LEU A 67 -15.75 2.36 8.87
N TYR A 68 -15.23 2.33 10.10
CA TYR A 68 -15.96 2.82 11.28
C TYR A 68 -15.68 4.27 11.62
N THR A 69 -14.45 4.74 11.45
CA THR A 69 -14.01 6.06 11.94
C THR A 69 -13.88 7.10 10.85
N HIS A 70 -13.78 6.68 9.58
CA HIS A 70 -13.34 7.51 8.44
C HIS A 70 -11.97 8.16 8.67
N GLU A 71 -11.15 7.57 9.53
CA GLU A 71 -9.83 8.07 9.91
C GLU A 71 -8.83 6.93 9.95
N ILE A 72 -7.62 7.16 9.42
CA ILE A 72 -6.56 6.15 9.35
C ILE A 72 -5.47 6.51 10.33
N TYR A 73 -5.24 5.62 11.29
CA TYR A 73 -4.22 5.78 12.30
C TYR A 73 -3.09 4.79 12.03
N VAL A 74 -2.06 5.25 11.31
CA VAL A 74 -0.82 4.49 11.14
C VAL A 74 0.01 4.65 12.41
N ASN A 75 -0.29 3.82 13.41
CA ASN A 75 0.37 3.89 14.71
C ASN A 75 1.72 3.16 14.61
N LYS A 76 2.85 3.90 14.59
CA LYS A 76 4.18 3.33 14.81
C LYS A 76 4.86 4.00 16.01
N PRO A 77 5.46 3.20 16.91
CA PRO A 77 6.09 3.72 18.13
C PRO A 77 7.36 4.54 17.85
N ASP A 78 8.00 4.36 16.69
CA ASP A 78 9.32 4.93 16.41
C ASP A 78 9.30 6.22 15.56
N GLY A 79 8.11 6.76 15.25
CA GLY A 79 7.99 7.99 14.45
C GLY A 79 8.35 7.84 12.96
N ASP A 80 8.81 6.66 12.53
CA ASP A 80 9.08 6.36 11.13
C ASP A 80 7.80 6.28 10.30
N LYS A 81 7.78 7.09 9.24
CA LYS A 81 6.70 7.09 8.25
C LYS A 81 6.76 5.80 7.46
N ASN A 82 5.73 4.96 7.63
CA ASN A 82 5.63 3.72 6.88
C ASN A 82 4.95 3.99 5.53
N TYR A 83 5.74 4.24 4.49
CA TYR A 83 5.19 4.44 3.15
C TYR A 83 4.71 3.12 2.52
N ALA A 84 5.36 1.99 2.84
CA ALA A 84 4.96 0.67 2.36
C ALA A 84 3.51 0.34 2.74
N ILE A 85 3.13 0.49 4.02
CA ILE A 85 1.74 0.23 4.45
C ILE A 85 0.75 1.18 3.77
N LEU A 86 1.10 2.44 3.49
CA LEU A 86 0.21 3.36 2.79
C LEU A 86 -0.01 2.90 1.34
N ILE A 87 1.02 2.40 0.66
CA ILE A 87 0.86 1.81 -0.67
C ILE A 87 0.02 0.53 -0.62
N ASP A 88 0.25 -0.36 0.34
CA ASP A 88 -0.56 -1.57 0.50
C ASP A 88 -2.04 -1.24 0.73
N LEU A 89 -2.34 -0.21 1.54
CA LEU A 89 -3.69 0.29 1.73
C LEU A 89 -4.28 0.88 0.44
N TYR A 90 -3.49 1.63 -0.34
CA TYR A 90 -3.95 2.16 -1.62
C TYR A 90 -4.33 1.03 -2.60
N LEU A 91 -3.49 -0.01 -2.68
CA LEU A 91 -3.71 -1.19 -3.51
C LEU A 91 -4.93 -2.00 -3.02
N LEU A 92 -5.10 -2.11 -1.70
CA LEU A 92 -6.30 -2.70 -1.12
C LEU A 92 -7.56 -1.92 -1.53
N GLY A 93 -7.49 -0.58 -1.48
CA GLY A 93 -8.55 0.33 -1.93
C GLY A 93 -8.92 0.13 -3.40
N ASP A 94 -7.94 -0.07 -4.27
CA ASP A 94 -8.17 -0.36 -5.69
C ASP A 94 -8.92 -1.69 -5.87
N LYS A 95 -8.48 -2.72 -5.15
CA LYS A 95 -9.07 -4.06 -5.21
C LYS A 95 -10.52 -4.11 -4.74
N ILE A 96 -10.85 -3.38 -3.68
CA ILE A 96 -12.21 -3.28 -3.13
C ILE A 96 -13.02 -2.14 -3.75
N LEU A 97 -12.48 -1.47 -4.77
CA LEU A 97 -13.14 -0.39 -5.52
C LEU A 97 -13.62 0.77 -4.63
N ASP A 98 -12.89 1.07 -3.55
CA ASP A 98 -13.22 2.17 -2.64
C ASP A 98 -12.35 3.40 -2.93
N ARG A 99 -12.93 4.31 -3.72
CA ARG A 99 -12.26 5.55 -4.14
C ARG A 99 -12.11 6.55 -3.01
N GLU A 100 -13.09 6.64 -2.10
CA GLU A 100 -12.99 7.56 -0.95
C GLU A 100 -11.82 7.15 -0.05
N PHE A 101 -11.63 5.83 0.11
CA PHE A 101 -10.48 5.29 0.82
C PHE A 101 -9.16 5.59 0.10
N GLN A 102 -9.07 5.35 -1.21
CA GLN A 102 -7.87 5.66 -2.01
C GLN A 102 -7.48 7.14 -1.94
N ASP A 103 -8.45 8.05 -2.02
CA ASP A 103 -8.22 9.50 -1.92
C ASP A 103 -7.70 9.85 -0.52
N CYS A 104 -8.30 9.28 0.54
CA CYS A 104 -7.84 9.47 1.92
C CYS A 104 -6.39 9.00 2.12
N ILE A 105 -6.01 7.85 1.54
CA ILE A 105 -4.62 7.35 1.58
C ILE A 105 -3.66 8.26 0.83
N THR A 106 -4.09 8.78 -0.33
CA THR A 106 -3.30 9.73 -1.13
C THR A 106 -3.03 11.01 -0.35
N ASP A 107 -4.05 11.54 0.33
CA ASP A 107 -3.92 12.71 1.19
C ASP A 107 -3.02 12.43 2.40
N ALA A 108 -3.18 11.27 3.03
CA ALA A 108 -2.33 10.85 4.14
C ALA A 108 -0.85 10.73 3.73
N LEU A 109 -0.58 10.15 2.55
CA LEU A 109 0.77 10.05 2.00
C LEU A 109 1.34 11.42 1.68
N HIS A 110 0.56 12.30 1.04
CA HIS A 110 1.00 13.65 0.74
C HIS A 110 1.29 14.45 2.02
N ALA A 111 0.43 14.36 3.04
CA ALA A 111 0.67 14.97 4.35
C ALA A 111 1.95 14.43 5.00
N ALA A 112 2.12 13.11 5.00
CA ALA A 112 3.30 12.44 5.53
C ALA A 112 4.58 12.97 4.88
N THR A 113 4.61 13.18 3.55
CA THR A 113 5.81 13.73 2.89
C THR A 113 6.16 15.16 3.28
N ARG A 114 5.18 15.94 3.76
CA ARG A 114 5.38 17.34 4.18
C ARG A 114 5.89 17.45 5.62
N ASP A 115 5.52 16.49 6.46
CA ASP A 115 5.95 16.44 7.85
C ASP A 115 7.47 16.23 7.92
N ALA A 116 8.11 16.88 8.88
CA ALA A 116 9.52 16.67 9.14
C ALA A 116 9.69 15.92 10.45
N VAL A 117 10.51 14.88 10.42
CA VAL A 117 10.86 14.11 11.61
C VAL A 117 12.08 14.79 12.24
N VAL A 118 12.04 14.98 13.55
CA VAL A 118 13.19 15.49 14.29
C VAL A 118 14.04 14.29 14.69
N ASP A 119 15.13 14.09 13.97
CA ASP A 119 16.15 13.11 14.27
C ASP A 119 17.14 13.70 15.29
N PRO A 120 17.45 13.01 16.41
CA PRO A 120 18.40 13.48 17.42
C PRO A 120 19.82 13.72 16.89
N GLU A 121 20.24 13.03 15.83
CA GLU A 121 21.57 13.08 15.24
C GLU A 121 21.62 13.97 13.99
N GLN A 122 20.55 13.99 13.19
CA GLN A 122 20.51 14.70 11.89
C GLN A 122 19.65 15.97 11.89
N GLY A 123 18.97 16.28 12.99
CA GLY A 123 18.09 17.44 13.08
C GLY A 123 16.77 17.23 12.35
N VAL A 124 16.28 18.24 11.63
CA VAL A 124 14.98 18.16 10.94
C VAL A 124 15.15 17.46 9.59
N VAL A 125 14.75 16.19 9.51
CA VAL A 125 14.85 15.35 8.31
C VAL A 125 13.47 15.15 7.68
N ARG A 126 13.38 15.32 6.36
CA ARG A 126 12.21 14.90 5.58
C ARG A 126 12.50 13.54 4.99
N THR A 127 11.68 12.57 5.35
CA THR A 127 11.71 11.21 4.79
C THR A 127 10.75 11.10 3.62
N TYR A 128 11.14 10.33 2.61
CA TYR A 128 10.38 10.08 1.39
C TYR A 128 10.26 8.57 1.15
N PRO A 129 9.28 8.11 0.36
CA PRO A 129 9.18 6.71 -0.04
C PRO A 129 10.51 6.21 -0.61
N ASP A 130 10.93 5.01 -0.21
CA ASP A 130 12.04 4.31 -0.84
C ASP A 130 11.63 3.80 -2.23
N PHE A 131 12.59 3.57 -3.11
CA PHE A 131 12.30 3.01 -4.43
C PHE A 131 12.18 1.48 -4.42
N GLU A 132 13.07 0.80 -3.69
CA GLU A 132 13.26 -0.66 -3.78
C GLU A 132 11.99 -1.43 -3.41
N GLU A 133 11.31 -1.03 -2.33
CA GLU A 133 10.11 -1.71 -1.86
C GLU A 133 8.86 -0.96 -2.28
N THR A 134 8.81 0.36 -2.02
CA THR A 134 7.57 1.12 -2.14
C THR A 134 7.22 1.45 -3.60
N ILE A 135 8.15 2.03 -4.37
CA ILE A 135 7.89 2.42 -5.78
C ILE A 135 7.74 1.20 -6.68
N ASP A 136 8.59 0.19 -6.52
CA ASP A 136 8.50 -1.03 -7.32
C ASP A 136 7.17 -1.76 -7.08
N THR A 137 6.73 -1.90 -5.83
CA THR A 137 5.42 -2.48 -5.50
C THR A 137 4.28 -1.69 -6.14
N LEU A 138 4.32 -0.36 -6.09
CA LEU A 138 3.32 0.49 -6.73
C LEU A 138 3.26 0.28 -8.24
N TYR A 139 4.41 0.29 -8.93
CA TYR A 139 4.48 0.15 -10.39
C TYR A 139 4.15 -1.28 -10.87
N ARG A 140 4.34 -2.31 -10.05
CA ARG A 140 3.92 -3.67 -10.39
C ARG A 140 2.41 -3.87 -10.29
N ASN A 141 1.74 -3.13 -9.40
CA ASN A 141 0.32 -3.39 -9.07
C ASN A 141 -0.67 -2.36 -9.60
N THR A 142 -0.23 -1.22 -10.13
CA THR A 142 -1.13 -0.20 -10.71
C THR A 142 -0.99 -0.11 -12.24
N PRO A 143 -1.94 0.44 -12.99
CA PRO A 143 -1.81 0.68 -14.43
C PRO A 143 -1.07 2.00 -14.76
N LYS A 144 -0.69 2.18 -16.02
CA LYS A 144 -0.14 3.46 -16.51
C LYS A 144 -1.18 4.58 -16.39
N GLY A 145 -0.74 5.73 -15.88
CA GLY A 145 -1.61 6.90 -15.67
C GLY A 145 -2.32 6.94 -14.32
N ASP A 146 -2.03 5.97 -13.44
CA ASP A 146 -2.54 5.93 -12.07
C ASP A 146 -2.21 7.23 -11.28
N PRO A 147 -3.15 7.79 -10.49
CA PRO A 147 -2.93 9.00 -9.72
C PRO A 147 -1.76 8.90 -8.73
N MET A 148 -1.58 7.75 -8.07
CA MET A 148 -0.51 7.54 -7.09
C MET A 148 0.85 7.52 -7.79
N ARG A 149 0.97 6.88 -8.96
CA ARG A 149 2.20 6.96 -9.78
C ARG A 149 2.57 8.40 -10.11
N ARG A 150 1.60 9.24 -10.49
CA ARG A 150 1.83 10.67 -10.78
C ARG A 150 2.26 11.44 -9.54
N LEU A 151 1.66 11.16 -8.39
CA LEU A 151 2.06 11.76 -7.11
C LEU A 151 3.53 11.42 -6.79
N MET A 152 3.92 10.15 -6.91
CA MET A 152 5.30 9.72 -6.68
C MET A 152 6.27 10.44 -7.61
N VAL A 153 6.01 10.42 -8.91
CA VAL A 153 6.85 11.13 -9.89
C VAL A 153 6.99 12.61 -9.54
N ASN A 154 5.89 13.27 -9.17
CA ASN A 154 5.93 14.69 -8.76
C ASN A 154 6.75 14.92 -7.48
N LEU A 155 6.64 14.03 -6.49
CA LEU A 155 7.41 14.12 -5.24
C LEU A 155 8.92 14.06 -5.52
N TYR A 156 9.34 13.13 -6.37
CA TYR A 156 10.75 12.97 -6.76
C TYR A 156 11.27 14.13 -7.62
N VAL A 157 10.47 14.64 -8.56
CA VAL A 157 10.87 15.80 -9.37
C VAL A 157 11.00 17.07 -8.53
N GLN A 158 10.20 17.20 -7.48
CA GLN A 158 10.21 18.39 -6.62
C GLN A 158 11.29 18.35 -5.53
N ASN A 159 11.58 17.17 -4.97
CA ASN A 159 12.39 17.04 -3.76
C ASN A 159 13.62 16.13 -3.93
N GLY A 160 13.75 15.44 -5.05
CA GLY A 160 14.80 14.45 -5.28
C GLY A 160 16.20 15.07 -5.35
N ASP A 161 17.16 14.39 -4.74
CA ASP A 161 18.59 14.65 -4.86
C ASP A 161 19.21 13.62 -5.84
N LYS A 162 20.34 13.96 -6.47
CA LYS A 162 21.10 13.04 -7.34
C LYS A 162 21.45 11.74 -6.63
N THR A 163 21.68 11.80 -5.32
CA THR A 163 22.07 10.66 -4.48
C THR A 163 20.97 9.59 -4.43
N TRP A 164 19.71 9.98 -4.65
CA TRP A 164 18.57 9.06 -4.66
C TRP A 164 18.54 8.21 -5.94
N LEU A 165 19.07 8.72 -7.05
CA LEU A 165 19.17 8.00 -8.32
C LEU A 165 20.49 7.24 -8.46
N GLU A 166 21.55 7.72 -7.81
CA GLU A 166 22.88 7.08 -7.83
C GLU A 166 22.96 5.84 -6.92
N ALA A 167 22.13 5.77 -5.87
CA ALA A 167 22.18 4.71 -4.88
C ALA A 167 21.63 3.36 -5.37
N GLU A 168 20.91 3.31 -6.51
CA GLU A 168 20.11 2.16 -6.87
C GLU A 168 20.41 1.62 -8.27
N ALA A 169 20.90 0.37 -8.31
CA ALA A 169 21.35 -0.28 -9.53
C ALA A 169 20.23 -1.01 -10.31
N ASP A 170 19.06 -1.24 -9.69
CA ASP A 170 17.97 -2.05 -10.25
C ASP A 170 16.60 -1.33 -10.14
N VAL A 171 16.58 -0.05 -10.52
CA VAL A 171 15.39 0.79 -10.43
C VAL A 171 14.39 0.42 -11.53
N ASN A 172 13.09 0.43 -11.19
CA ASN A 172 12.00 0.26 -12.15
C ASN A 172 12.13 1.24 -13.33
N HIS A 173 12.42 0.70 -14.52
CA HIS A 173 12.67 1.51 -15.72
C HIS A 173 11.47 2.38 -16.13
N GLU A 174 10.23 1.95 -15.84
CA GLU A 174 9.04 2.76 -16.12
C GLU A 174 9.01 4.00 -15.23
N PHE A 175 9.35 3.86 -13.95
CA PHE A 175 9.42 4.99 -13.03
C PHE A 175 10.48 6.00 -13.47
N LEU A 176 11.68 5.55 -13.83
CA LEU A 176 12.74 6.44 -14.31
C LEU A 176 12.35 7.18 -15.59
N ALA A 177 11.67 6.49 -16.51
CA ALA A 177 11.14 7.11 -17.72
C ALA A 177 10.10 8.19 -17.39
N ASP A 178 9.17 7.91 -16.47
CA ASP A 178 8.15 8.86 -16.06
C ASP A 178 8.74 10.09 -15.34
N VAL A 179 9.76 9.89 -14.48
CA VAL A 179 10.53 10.99 -13.86
C VAL A 179 11.28 11.82 -14.90
N ALA A 180 11.98 11.18 -15.84
CA ALA A 180 12.69 11.88 -16.91
C ALA A 180 11.71 12.71 -17.75
N ILE A 181 10.58 12.15 -18.16
CA ILE A 181 9.52 12.85 -18.90
C ILE A 181 8.99 14.04 -18.09
N ALA A 182 8.77 13.87 -16.79
CA ALA A 182 8.28 14.93 -15.91
C ALA A 182 9.31 16.06 -15.73
N LEU A 183 10.61 15.77 -15.71
CA LEU A 183 11.68 16.78 -15.68
C LEU A 183 11.72 17.66 -16.95
N TYR A 184 11.45 17.08 -18.12
CA TYR A 184 11.41 17.83 -19.39
C TYR A 184 10.12 18.64 -19.60
N LYS A 185 9.05 18.35 -18.84
CA LYS A 185 7.78 19.09 -18.90
C LYS A 185 7.77 20.35 -18.03
N ARG A 186 8.90 20.69 -17.41
CA ARG A 186 9.04 21.82 -16.50
C ARG A 186 9.33 23.14 -17.22
#